data_AF-X1K382-F1
#
_entry.id   AF-X1K382-F1
#
_cell.length_a   1.000
_cell.length_b   1.000
_cell.length_c   1.000
_cell.angle_alpha   90.00
_cell.angle_beta   90.00
_cell.angle_gamma   90.00
#
_symmetry.space_group_name_H-M   'P 1'
#
loop_
_entity.id
_entity.type
_entity.pdbx_description
1 polymer ?
#
loop_
_entity_poly.entity_id
_entity_poly.type
_entity_poly.pdbx_seq_one_letter_code
_entity_poly.pdbx_strand_id
1 'polypeptide(L)'
;MEYKEIIEKIEPEMEKVISFLERELVKIRTGRASASLVEDIVVECFGQKFPLKQLAAISSSGPRQIVIQPWDKSYIEPIEKAISQSSLGMAPVVDKDLIRISLPLLSDEYRKNLLGILSEKQEEAKKTIRHWRGEAWEEIQERTKDGEIREDDKFRAKD
;
A
#
# COMPACT_ATOMS: atom_id res chain seq x y z
N MET A 1 35.71 -12.24 -4.04
CA MET A 1 35.06 -11.31 -3.08
C MET A 1 34.42 -10.14 -3.83
N GLU A 2 35.04 -9.62 -4.89
CA GLU A 2 34.55 -8.46 -5.66
C GLU A 2 33.15 -8.61 -6.27
N TYR A 3 32.76 -9.77 -6.82
CA TYR A 3 31.42 -9.91 -7.41
C TYR A 3 30.29 -9.85 -6.36
N LYS A 4 30.58 -10.21 -5.10
CA LYS A 4 29.59 -10.13 -4.01
C LYS A 4 29.30 -8.69 -3.63
N GLU A 5 30.31 -7.82 -3.67
CA GLU A 5 30.14 -6.38 -3.39
C GLU A 5 29.21 -5.72 -4.41
N ILE A 6 29.29 -6.13 -5.69
CA ILE A 6 28.39 -5.65 -6.75
C ILE A 6 26.94 -6.08 -6.46
N ILE A 7 26.74 -7.33 -6.00
CA ILE A 7 25.41 -7.84 -5.63
C ILE A 7 24.86 -7.13 -4.38
N GLU A 8 25.67 -7.03 -3.33
CA GLU A 8 25.32 -6.35 -2.06
C GLU A 8 25.00 -4.87 -2.28
N LYS A 9 25.63 -4.21 -3.26
CA LYS A 9 25.34 -2.82 -3.63
C LYS A 9 23.94 -2.64 -4.24
N ILE A 10 23.42 -3.65 -4.94
CA ILE A 10 22.17 -3.57 -5.71
C ILE A 10 20.97 -4.10 -4.91
N GLU A 11 21.21 -5.01 -3.97
CA GLU A 11 20.19 -5.49 -3.02
C GLU A 11 19.34 -4.37 -2.38
N PRO A 12 19.92 -3.28 -1.81
CA PRO A 12 19.12 -2.19 -1.24
C PRO A 12 18.31 -1.42 -2.28
N GLU A 13 18.75 -1.33 -3.53
CA GLU A 13 17.97 -0.69 -4.60
C GLU A 13 16.77 -1.56 -5.00
N MET A 14 16.94 -2.89 -5.03
CA MET A 14 15.83 -3.83 -5.25
C MET A 14 14.81 -3.78 -4.11
N GLU A 15 15.26 -3.74 -2.86
CA GLU A 15 14.38 -3.59 -1.69
C GLU A 15 13.59 -2.27 -1.74
N LYS A 16 14.21 -1.17 -2.17
CA LYS A 16 13.50 0.11 -2.37
C LYS A 16 12.36 -0.04 -3.38
N VAL A 17 12.58 -0.73 -4.50
CA VAL A 17 11.52 -0.98 -5.51
C VAL A 17 10.36 -1.78 -4.92
N ILE A 18 10.64 -2.81 -4.13
CA ILE A 18 9.62 -3.61 -3.45
C ILE A 18 8.84 -2.73 -2.45
N SER A 19 9.55 -1.98 -1.60
CA SER A 19 8.91 -1.10 -0.62
C SER A 19 8.07 0.01 -1.25
N PHE A 20 8.45 0.47 -2.45
CA PHE A 20 7.69 1.44 -3.22
C PHE A 20 6.42 0.81 -3.78
N LEU A 21 6.53 -0.39 -4.38
CA LEU A 21 5.38 -1.13 -4.90
C LEU A 21 4.37 -1.42 -3.77
N GLU A 22 4.82 -1.86 -2.61
CA GLU A 22 3.95 -2.10 -1.45
C GLU A 22 3.18 -0.85 -1.04
N ARG A 23 3.86 0.30 -0.93
CA ARG A 23 3.22 1.58 -0.61
C ARG A 23 2.19 2.00 -1.66
N GLU A 24 2.47 1.78 -2.94
CA GLU A 24 1.54 2.07 -4.03
C GLU A 24 0.33 1.13 -4.00
N LEU A 25 0.53 -0.16 -3.76
CA LEU A 25 -0.56 -1.14 -3.68
C LEU A 25 -1.51 -0.87 -2.50
N VAL A 26 -1.00 -0.41 -1.36
CA VAL A 26 -1.84 -0.02 -0.21
C VAL A 26 -2.78 1.14 -0.55
N LYS A 27 -2.38 2.04 -1.45
CA LYS A 27 -3.24 3.16 -1.89
C LYS A 27 -4.38 2.70 -2.81
N ILE A 28 -4.26 1.53 -3.44
CA ILE A 28 -5.28 1.03 -4.37
C ILE A 28 -6.50 0.54 -3.58
N ARG A 29 -7.63 1.22 -3.76
CA ARG A 29 -8.91 0.84 -3.13
C ARG A 29 -9.49 -0.40 -3.80
N THR A 30 -9.25 -1.57 -3.24
CA THR A 30 -9.74 -2.88 -3.72
C THR A 30 -11.23 -3.15 -3.44
N GLY A 31 -11.96 -2.16 -2.90
CA GLY A 31 -13.38 -2.29 -2.56
C GLY A 31 -13.67 -3.21 -1.37
N ARG A 32 -12.64 -3.67 -0.66
CA ARG A 32 -12.79 -4.35 0.63
C ARG A 32 -12.87 -3.31 1.75
N ALA A 33 -13.76 -3.57 2.70
CA ALA A 33 -13.81 -2.85 3.97
C ALA A 33 -12.52 -3.09 4.75
N SER A 34 -11.66 -2.07 4.80
CA SER A 34 -10.48 -2.02 5.67
C SER A 34 -10.62 -0.85 6.63
N ALA A 35 -10.22 -1.05 7.88
CA ALA A 35 -10.24 -0.03 8.92
C ALA A 35 -9.37 1.20 8.52
N SER A 36 -8.26 0.95 7.83
CA SER A 36 -7.33 2.00 7.34
C SER A 36 -7.96 2.99 6.36
N LEU A 37 -9.13 2.68 5.77
CA LEU A 37 -9.85 3.63 4.91
C LEU A 37 -10.44 4.81 5.69
N VAL A 38 -10.72 4.62 6.98
CA VAL A 38 -11.48 5.56 7.81
C VAL A 38 -10.65 6.05 9.00
N GLU A 39 -9.60 5.33 9.40
CA GLU A 39 -8.71 5.66 10.52
C GLU A 39 -8.12 7.08 10.50
N ASP A 40 -7.77 7.57 9.31
CA ASP A 40 -7.11 8.87 9.11
C ASP A 40 -8.10 10.03 8.88
N ILE A 41 -9.41 9.78 8.93
CA ILE A 41 -10.42 10.85 8.84
C ILE A 41 -10.29 11.75 10.07
N VAL A 42 -10.12 13.05 9.81
CA VAL A 42 -10.09 14.08 10.85
C VAL A 42 -11.51 14.38 11.28
N VAL A 43 -11.79 14.14 12.56
CA VAL A 43 -13.06 14.43 13.21
C VAL A 43 -12.88 15.67 14.07
N GLU A 44 -13.75 16.66 13.86
CA GLU A 44 -13.80 17.85 14.70
C GLU A 44 -14.81 17.63 15.83
N CYS A 45 -14.31 17.57 17.06
CA CYS A 45 -15.10 17.35 18.25
C CYS A 45 -14.69 18.35 19.33
N PHE A 46 -15.69 19.02 19.95
CA PHE A 46 -15.47 20.01 21.01
C PHE A 46 -14.44 21.11 20.64
N GLY A 47 -14.42 21.54 19.38
CA GLY A 47 -13.52 22.60 18.88
C GLY A 47 -12.07 22.14 18.67
N GLN A 48 -11.78 20.84 18.77
CA GLN A 48 -10.47 20.25 18.48
C GLN A 48 -10.59 19.17 17.40
N LYS A 49 -9.50 18.97 16.66
CA LYS A 49 -9.42 18.01 15.56
C LYS A 49 -8.64 16.78 15.99
N PHE A 50 -9.28 15.62 15.96
CA PHE A 50 -8.66 14.34 16.28
C PHE A 50 -8.85 13.35 15.13
N PRO A 51 -7.88 12.48 14.85
CA PRO A 51 -8.08 11.37 13.92
C PRO A 51 -9.09 10.36 14.50
N LEU A 52 -9.92 9.78 13.64
CA LEU A 52 -10.98 8.86 14.05
C LEU A 52 -10.48 7.69 14.90
N LYS A 53 -9.29 7.15 14.60
CA LYS A 53 -8.65 6.05 15.35
C LYS A 53 -8.48 6.32 16.85
N GLN A 54 -8.45 7.58 17.28
CA GLN A 54 -8.34 7.94 18.70
C GLN A 54 -9.70 8.00 19.40
N LEU A 55 -10.77 8.26 18.64
CA LEU A 55 -12.12 8.47 19.18
C LEU A 55 -12.98 7.20 19.15
N ALA A 56 -12.58 6.17 18.39
CA ALA A 56 -13.35 4.96 18.21
C ALA A 56 -12.48 3.73 17.92
N ALA A 57 -12.99 2.54 18.28
CA ALA A 57 -12.51 1.27 17.77
C ALA A 57 -13.10 1.02 16.38
N ILE A 58 -12.24 0.70 15.40
CA ILE A 58 -12.64 0.48 14.01
C ILE A 58 -12.41 -0.99 13.68
N SER A 59 -13.44 -1.65 13.17
CA SER A 59 -13.40 -3.06 12.80
C SER A 59 -14.10 -3.29 11.46
N SER A 60 -13.67 -4.33 10.74
CA SER A 60 -14.33 -4.77 9.50
C SER A 60 -15.22 -5.97 9.84
N SER A 61 -16.54 -5.77 9.88
CA SER A 61 -17.49 -6.85 10.21
C SER A 61 -17.81 -7.75 9.01
N GLY A 62 -17.38 -7.35 7.81
CA GLY A 62 -17.58 -8.10 6.57
C GLY A 62 -16.86 -7.46 5.40
N PRO A 63 -16.89 -8.06 4.20
CA PRO A 63 -16.09 -7.60 3.05
C PRO A 63 -16.44 -6.18 2.58
N ARG A 64 -17.60 -5.63 2.96
CA ARG A 64 -18.10 -4.31 2.55
C ARG A 64 -18.63 -3.47 3.70
N GLN A 65 -18.46 -3.91 4.93
CA GLN A 65 -19.00 -3.22 6.08
C GLN A 65 -17.90 -2.92 7.08
N ILE A 66 -17.78 -1.64 7.41
CA ILE A 66 -16.91 -1.15 8.48
C ILE A 66 -17.82 -0.78 9.65
N VAL A 67 -17.45 -1.23 10.83
CA VAL A 67 -18.10 -0.90 12.10
C VAL A 67 -17.16 -0.05 12.91
N ILE A 68 -17.64 1.13 13.29
CA ILE A 68 -16.95 2.08 14.15
C ILE A 68 -17.70 2.10 15.47
N GLN A 69 -17.00 1.80 16.54
CA GLN A 69 -17.50 1.82 17.90
C GLN A 69 -16.84 2.97 18.66
N PRO A 70 -17.50 4.12 18.78
CA PRO A 70 -16.99 5.24 19.57
C PRO A 70 -16.81 4.86 21.03
N TRP A 71 -15.83 5.47 21.69
CA TRP A 71 -15.61 5.25 23.13
C TRP A 71 -16.72 5.89 23.98
N ASP A 72 -17.33 6.96 23.48
CA ASP A 72 -18.44 7.68 24.11
C ASP A 72 -19.50 8.05 23.06
N LYS A 73 -20.77 8.09 23.49
CA LYS A 73 -21.93 8.43 22.64
C LYS A 73 -21.88 9.88 22.16
N SER A 74 -21.21 10.77 22.91
CA SER A 74 -21.03 12.16 22.51
C SER A 74 -20.22 12.31 21.21
N TYR A 75 -19.42 11.31 20.85
CA TYR A 75 -18.62 11.32 19.63
C TYR A 75 -19.38 10.88 18.38
N ILE A 76 -20.58 10.31 18.52
CA ILE A 76 -21.35 9.75 17.40
C ILE A 76 -21.65 10.81 16.34
N GLU A 77 -22.22 11.95 16.74
CA GLU A 77 -22.62 13.02 15.82
C GLU A 77 -21.41 13.71 15.14
N PRO A 78 -20.31 14.05 15.84
CA PRO A 78 -19.07 14.49 15.21
C PRO A 78 -18.51 13.51 14.18
N ILE A 79 -18.47 12.21 14.52
CA ILE A 79 -17.93 11.17 13.65
C ILE A 79 -18.82 11.00 12.40
N GLU A 80 -20.13 10.98 12.56
CA GLU A 80 -21.09 10.90 11.46
C GLU A 80 -20.89 12.05 10.46
N LYS A 81 -20.79 13.29 10.96
CA LYS A 81 -20.55 14.47 10.12
C LYS A 81 -19.21 14.39 9.40
N ALA A 82 -18.15 13.98 10.10
CA ALA A 82 -16.81 13.85 9.51
C ALA A 82 -16.78 12.80 8.39
N ILE A 83 -17.45 11.65 8.57
CA ILE A 83 -17.55 10.61 7.54
C ILE A 83 -18.37 11.12 6.35
N SER A 84 -19.50 11.79 6.59
CA SER A 84 -20.34 12.31 5.51
C SER A 84 -19.68 13.44 4.71
N GLN A 85 -18.81 14.23 5.34
CA GLN A 85 -18.03 15.28 4.68
C GLN A 85 -16.74 14.76 4.04
N SER A 86 -16.34 13.53 4.35
CA SER A 86 -15.14 12.93 3.77
C SER A 86 -15.31 12.71 2.28
N SER A 87 -14.20 12.74 1.54
CA SER A 87 -14.13 12.45 0.10
C SER A 87 -14.44 10.99 -0.26
N LEU A 88 -14.84 10.16 0.71
CA LEU A 88 -15.18 8.76 0.52
C LEU A 88 -16.59 8.56 -0.06
N GLY A 89 -17.50 9.54 0.09
CA GLY A 89 -18.86 9.46 -0.44
C GLY A 89 -19.68 8.29 0.13
N MET A 90 -19.35 7.84 1.34
CA MET A 90 -20.03 6.72 2.01
C MET A 90 -21.06 7.27 2.99
N ALA A 91 -22.25 6.67 3.02
CA ALA A 91 -23.30 7.03 3.98
C ALA A 91 -23.11 6.23 5.28
N PRO A 92 -22.84 6.89 6.42
CA PRO A 92 -22.83 6.22 7.72
C PRO A 92 -24.27 5.90 8.15
N VAL A 93 -24.45 4.74 8.80
CA VAL A 93 -25.71 4.31 9.42
C VAL A 93 -25.46 4.16 10.92
N VAL A 94 -26.11 4.99 11.72
CA VAL A 94 -25.99 4.95 13.18
C VAL A 94 -26.95 3.90 13.75
N ASP A 95 -26.44 3.01 14.59
CA ASP A 95 -27.19 2.02 15.35
C ASP A 95 -26.87 2.13 16.84
N LYS A 96 -27.61 3.01 17.52
CA LYS A 96 -27.51 3.37 18.94
C LYS A 96 -26.11 3.77 19.40
N ASP A 97 -25.22 2.80 19.54
CA ASP A 97 -23.86 2.92 20.06
C ASP A 97 -22.78 2.58 19.01
N LEU A 98 -23.18 2.19 17.79
CA LEU A 98 -22.28 1.81 16.69
C LEU A 98 -22.58 2.62 15.43
N ILE A 99 -21.55 2.91 14.65
CA ILE A 99 -21.68 3.53 13.31
C ILE A 99 -21.24 2.50 12.27
N ARG A 100 -22.10 2.24 11.29
CA ARG A 100 -21.83 1.28 10.21
C ARG A 100 -21.69 2.00 8.89
N ILE A 101 -20.59 1.73 8.18
CA ILE A 101 -20.35 2.24 6.84
C ILE A 101 -20.45 1.08 5.87
N SER A 102 -21.31 1.23 4.85
CA SER A 102 -21.45 0.26 3.75
C SER A 102 -20.71 0.76 2.53
N LEU A 103 -19.70 0.01 2.07
CA LEU A 103 -19.00 0.32 0.83
C LEU A 103 -19.89 -0.03 -0.38
N PRO A 104 -19.97 0.86 -1.39
CA PRO A 104 -20.68 0.57 -2.63
C PRO A 104 -20.04 -0.61 -3.37
N LEU A 105 -20.86 -1.27 -4.19
CA LEU A 105 -20.39 -2.25 -5.15
C LEU A 105 -19.39 -1.60 -6.12
N LEU A 106 -18.20 -2.18 -6.26
CA LEU A 106 -17.36 -1.87 -7.42
C LEU A 106 -18.11 -2.34 -8.67
N SER A 107 -18.34 -1.43 -9.61
CA SER A 107 -18.82 -1.80 -10.94
C SER A 107 -17.79 -2.69 -11.63
N ASP A 108 -18.22 -3.53 -12.57
CA ASP A 108 -17.30 -4.39 -13.31
C ASP A 108 -16.31 -3.57 -14.16
N GLU A 109 -16.71 -2.39 -14.62
CA GLU A 109 -15.83 -1.42 -15.27
C GLU A 109 -14.74 -0.91 -14.33
N TYR A 110 -15.10 -0.53 -13.10
CA TYR A 110 -14.12 -0.07 -12.11
C TYR A 110 -13.15 -1.18 -11.71
N ARG A 111 -13.63 -2.44 -11.58
CA ARG A 111 -12.75 -3.60 -11.35
C ARG A 111 -11.76 -3.80 -12.49
N LYS A 112 -12.20 -3.71 -13.75
CA LYS A 112 -11.31 -3.84 -14.91
C LYS A 112 -10.26 -2.73 -14.93
N ASN A 113 -10.64 -1.50 -14.59
CA ASN A 113 -9.69 -0.39 -14.48
C ASN A 113 -8.66 -0.62 -13.36
N LEU A 114 -9.09 -1.10 -12.19
CA LEU A 114 -8.19 -1.45 -11.09
C LEU A 114 -7.20 -2.55 -11.48
N LEU A 115 -7.67 -3.59 -12.18
CA LEU A 115 -6.80 -4.66 -12.69
C LEU A 115 -5.77 -4.13 -13.69
N GLY A 116 -6.16 -3.18 -14.54
CA GLY A 116 -5.25 -2.50 -15.48
C GLY A 116 -4.14 -1.75 -14.75
N ILE A 117 -4.50 -0.91 -13.77
CA ILE A 117 -3.56 -0.14 -12.95
C ILE A 117 -2.60 -1.06 -12.19
N LEU A 118 -3.13 -2.15 -11.61
CA LEU A 118 -2.33 -3.10 -10.85
C LEU A 118 -1.34 -3.85 -11.74
N SER A 119 -1.77 -4.24 -12.94
CA SER A 119 -0.89 -4.88 -13.95
C SER A 119 0.22 -3.93 -14.39
N GLU A 120 -0.11 -2.66 -14.62
CA GLU A 120 0.87 -1.62 -14.99
C GLU A 120 1.92 -1.43 -13.90
N LYS A 121 1.50 -1.25 -12.64
CA LYS A 121 2.40 -1.10 -11.49
C LYS A 121 3.26 -2.33 -11.25
N GLN A 122 2.70 -3.52 -11.43
CA GLN A 122 3.45 -4.76 -11.32
C GLN A 122 4.54 -4.87 -12.39
N GLU A 123 4.22 -4.53 -13.64
CA GLU A 123 5.20 -4.60 -14.72
C GLU A 123 6.27 -3.51 -14.60
N GLU A 124 5.92 -2.32 -14.12
CA GLU A 124 6.87 -1.25 -13.79
C GLU A 124 7.91 -1.75 -12.76
N ALA A 125 7.47 -2.31 -11.64
CA ALA A 125 8.38 -2.87 -10.63
C ALA A 125 9.25 -4.01 -11.19
N LYS A 126 8.67 -4.93 -11.98
CA LYS A 126 9.42 -6.01 -12.62
C LYS A 126 10.48 -5.49 -13.59
N LYS A 127 10.17 -4.46 -14.39
CA LYS A 127 11.12 -3.84 -15.31
C LYS A 127 12.30 -3.23 -14.54
N THR A 128 12.03 -2.51 -13.45
CA THR A 128 13.08 -1.90 -12.64
C THR A 128 13.98 -2.96 -11.97
N ILE A 129 13.41 -4.04 -11.43
CA ILE A 129 14.21 -5.16 -10.88
C ILE A 129 15.06 -5.83 -11.97
N ARG A 130 14.49 -6.06 -13.17
CA ARG A 130 15.24 -6.62 -14.31
C ARG A 130 16.37 -5.69 -14.76
N HIS A 131 16.16 -4.38 -14.72
CA HIS A 131 17.16 -3.37 -15.05
C HIS A 131 18.34 -3.42 -14.07
N TRP A 132 18.09 -3.34 -12.76
CA TRP A 132 19.13 -3.44 -11.73
C TRP A 132 19.91 -4.76 -11.80
N ARG A 133 19.23 -5.88 -12.03
CA ARG A 133 19.90 -7.17 -12.26
C ARG A 133 20.75 -7.16 -13.53
N GLY A 134 20.30 -6.47 -14.57
CA GLY A 134 21.03 -6.29 -15.82
C GLY A 134 22.31 -5.48 -15.62
N GLU A 135 22.23 -4.35 -14.91
CA GLU A 135 23.39 -3.52 -14.57
C GLU A 135 24.41 -4.27 -13.73
N ALA A 136 23.97 -5.04 -12.72
CA ALA A 136 24.84 -5.92 -11.94
C ALA A 136 25.64 -6.87 -12.84
N TRP A 137 24.92 -7.49 -13.78
CA TRP A 137 25.49 -8.51 -14.66
C TRP A 137 26.42 -7.89 -15.71
N GLU A 138 26.10 -6.71 -16.23
CA GLU A 138 26.95 -5.96 -17.14
C GLU A 138 28.25 -5.53 -16.46
N GLU A 139 28.17 -5.00 -15.23
CA GLU A 139 29.34 -4.63 -14.42
C GLU A 139 30.24 -5.85 -14.14
N ILE A 140 29.66 -7.00 -13.78
CA ILE A 140 30.44 -8.25 -13.60
C ILE A 140 31.11 -8.67 -14.89
N GLN A 141 30.43 -8.57 -16.05
CA GLN A 141 31.01 -8.93 -17.33
C GLN A 141 32.16 -8.01 -17.75
N GLU A 142 32.02 -6.71 -17.54
CA GLU A 142 33.07 -5.72 -17.85
C GLU A 142 34.31 -5.97 -17.00
N ARG A 143 34.16 -6.07 -15.67
CA ARG A 143 35.28 -6.35 -14.76
C ARG A 143 35.93 -7.72 -15.01
N THR A 144 35.21 -8.69 -15.55
CA THR A 144 35.81 -9.96 -15.99
C THR A 144 36.68 -9.78 -17.24
N LYS A 145 36.27 -8.92 -18.19
CA LYS A 145 37.07 -8.60 -19.38
C LYS A 145 38.34 -7.84 -19.02
N ASP A 146 38.25 -6.94 -18.04
CA ASP A 146 39.37 -6.15 -17.54
C ASP A 146 40.34 -6.97 -16.66
N GLY A 147 39.98 -8.23 -16.35
CA GLY A 147 40.81 -9.16 -15.60
C GLY A 147 40.74 -9.00 -14.08
N GLU A 148 39.84 -8.14 -13.59
CA GLU A 148 39.58 -7.95 -12.16
C GLU A 148 38.84 -9.15 -11.57
N ILE A 149 37.80 -9.64 -12.27
CA ILE A 149 37.02 -10.81 -11.87
C ILE A 149 37.47 -12.06 -12.64
N ARG A 150 37.65 -13.18 -11.92
CA ARG A 150 37.93 -14.48 -12.53
C ARG A 150 36.71 -15.06 -13.25
N GLU A 151 36.95 -15.80 -14.32
CA GLU A 151 35.87 -16.44 -15.10
C GLU A 151 35.01 -17.42 -14.28
N ASP A 152 35.62 -18.18 -13.37
CA ASP A 152 34.92 -19.04 -12.40
C ASP A 152 33.97 -18.26 -11.48
N ASP A 153 34.39 -17.08 -11.04
CA ASP A 153 33.60 -16.22 -10.15
C ASP A 153 32.44 -15.55 -10.91
N LYS A 154 32.61 -15.27 -12.22
CA LYS A 154 31.52 -14.85 -13.10
C LYS A 154 30.44 -15.91 -13.24
N PHE A 155 30.80 -17.20 -13.36
CA PHE A 155 29.81 -18.28 -13.39
C PHE A 155 29.06 -18.37 -12.06
N ARG A 156 29.77 -18.26 -10.93
CA ARG A 156 29.15 -18.25 -9.59
C ARG A 156 28.26 -17.05 -9.34
N ALA A 157 28.56 -15.89 -9.93
CA ALA A 157 27.75 -14.69 -9.76
C ALA A 157 26.43 -14.71 -10.57
N LYS A 158 26.31 -15.64 -11.52
CA LYS A 158 25.11 -15.82 -12.35
C LYS A 158 24.07 -16.72 -11.68
N ASP A 159 24.52 -17.64 -10.84
CA ASP A 159 23.70 -18.60 -10.09
C ASP A 159 23.09 -17.92 -8.84
#